data_AF-A0A486XTQ0-F1
#
_entry.id   AF-A0A486XTQ0-F1
#
_cell.length_a   1.000
_cell.length_b   1.000
_cell.length_c   1.000
_cell.angle_alpha   90.00
_cell.angle_beta   90.00
_cell.angle_gamma   90.00
#
_symmetry.space_group_name_H-M   'P 1'
#
loop_
_entity.id
_entity.type
_entity.pdbx_description
1 polymer ?
#
loop_
_entity_poly.entity_id
_entity_poly.type
_entity_poly.pdbx_seq_one_letter_code
_entity_poly.pdbx_strand_id
1 'polypeptide(L)'
;MSFRAREFTFVIMAAAVPLLLTSAVSVNLASNLALSQNSQLLIAMRDNKQHQLVRIADSTRDNVLAIADVISDLKVDLQSEQTHSFLTKLTKELHFYDIFVISPAGDVVYTQST
;
A
#
# COMPACT_ATOMS: atom_id res chain seq x y z
N MET A 1 -64.38 29.96 -10.76
CA MET A 1 -63.36 29.45 -9.81
C MET A 1 -62.09 28.92 -10.47
N SER A 2 -62.04 28.64 -11.78
CA SER A 2 -60.86 28.07 -12.45
C SER A 2 -59.67 29.05 -12.64
N PHE A 3 -59.92 30.36 -12.69
CA PHE A 3 -58.88 31.37 -12.94
C PHE A 3 -57.91 31.54 -11.75
N ARG A 4 -58.43 31.59 -10.52
CA ARG A 4 -57.63 31.71 -9.29
C ARG A 4 -56.78 30.46 -9.03
N ALA A 5 -57.29 29.28 -9.38
CA ALA A 5 -56.52 28.04 -9.29
C ALA A 5 -55.32 28.05 -10.25
N ARG A 6 -55.52 28.54 -11.48
CA ARG A 6 -54.47 28.61 -12.50
C ARG A 6 -53.33 29.54 -12.10
N GLU A 7 -53.64 30.73 -11.58
CA GLU A 7 -52.63 31.67 -11.07
C GLU A 7 -51.86 31.11 -9.87
N PHE A 8 -52.55 30.44 -8.94
CA PHE A 8 -51.91 29.81 -7.79
C PHE A 8 -50.96 28.67 -8.20
N THR A 9 -51.34 27.87 -9.21
CA THR A 9 -50.45 26.84 -9.78
C THR A 9 -49.21 27.44 -10.44
N PHE A 10 -49.35 28.57 -11.16
CA PHE A 10 -48.21 29.26 -11.75
C PHE A 10 -47.23 29.78 -10.68
N VAL A 11 -47.74 30.33 -9.58
CA VAL A 11 -46.90 30.81 -8.46
C VAL A 11 -46.20 29.65 -7.77
N ILE A 12 -46.90 28.52 -7.53
CA ILE A 12 -46.29 27.32 -6.94
C ILE A 12 -45.22 26.74 -7.87
N MET A 13 -45.48 26.64 -9.18
CA MET A 13 -44.47 26.17 -10.13
C MET A 13 -43.26 27.10 -10.22
N ALA A 14 -43.49 28.41 -10.24
CA ALA A 14 -42.42 29.40 -10.28
C ALA A 14 -41.51 29.33 -9.04
N ALA A 15 -42.04 28.91 -7.88
CA ALA A 15 -41.24 28.68 -6.68
C ALA A 15 -40.61 27.27 -6.63
N ALA A 16 -41.36 26.23 -6.99
CA ALA A 16 -40.95 24.83 -6.84
C ALA A 16 -39.91 24.39 -7.89
N VAL A 17 -40.02 24.86 -9.13
CA VAL A 17 -39.12 24.46 -10.22
C VAL A 17 -37.67 24.89 -9.95
N PRO A 18 -37.38 26.15 -9.56
CA PRO A 18 -36.02 26.56 -9.21
C PRO A 18 -35.43 25.79 -8.02
N LEU A 19 -36.26 25.48 -7.01
CA LEU A 19 -35.86 24.70 -5.84
C LEU A 19 -35.46 23.26 -6.23
N LEU A 20 -36.27 22.60 -7.06
CA LEU A 20 -35.98 21.25 -7.53
C LEU A 20 -34.74 21.20 -8.43
N LEU A 21 -34.58 22.17 -9.32
CA LEU A 21 -33.40 22.27 -10.18
C LEU A 21 -32.13 22.53 -9.37
N THR A 22 -32.16 23.47 -8.43
CA THR A 22 -31.02 23.78 -7.57
C THR A 22 -30.62 22.58 -6.72
N SER A 23 -31.60 21.86 -6.17
CA SER A 23 -31.37 20.62 -5.40
C SER A 23 -30.75 19.54 -6.28
N ALA A 24 -31.31 19.28 -7.46
CA ALA A 24 -30.81 18.28 -8.39
C ALA A 24 -29.36 18.57 -8.84
N VAL A 25 -29.06 19.82 -9.19
CA VAL A 25 -27.69 20.25 -9.56
C VAL A 25 -26.74 20.09 -8.38
N SER A 26 -27.16 20.49 -7.17
CA SER A 26 -26.32 20.38 -5.97
C SER A 26 -25.99 18.92 -5.62
N VAL A 27 -26.97 18.02 -5.72
CA VAL A 27 -26.76 16.58 -5.46
C VAL A 27 -25.80 15.97 -6.48
N ASN A 28 -25.97 16.30 -7.77
CA ASN A 28 -25.07 15.81 -8.82
C ASN A 28 -23.64 16.35 -8.64
N LEU A 29 -23.50 17.64 -8.30
CA LEU A 29 -22.19 18.24 -8.04
C LEU A 29 -21.52 17.60 -6.82
N ALA A 30 -22.26 17.41 -5.73
CA ALA A 30 -21.77 16.78 -4.51
C ALA A 30 -21.34 15.32 -4.76
N SER A 31 -22.11 14.55 -5.54
CA SER A 31 -21.77 13.18 -5.91
C SER A 31 -20.49 13.12 -6.75
N ASN A 32 -20.36 13.99 -7.76
CA ASN A 32 -19.15 14.06 -8.59
C ASN A 32 -17.90 14.48 -7.79
N LEU A 33 -18.05 15.43 -6.86
CA LEU A 33 -16.97 15.84 -5.97
C LEU A 33 -16.55 14.70 -5.04
N ALA A 34 -17.51 13.97 -4.46
CA ALA A 34 -17.22 12.80 -3.62
C ALA A 34 -16.53 11.68 -4.40
N LEU A 35 -16.97 11.39 -5.63
CA LEU A 35 -16.32 10.42 -6.51
C LEU A 35 -14.89 10.84 -6.86
N SER A 36 -14.69 12.11 -7.21
CA SER A 36 -13.37 12.67 -7.50
C SER A 36 -12.44 12.56 -6.28
N GLN A 37 -12.90 12.95 -5.10
CA GLN A 37 -12.14 12.85 -3.85
C GLN A 37 -11.77 11.39 -3.52
N ASN A 38 -12.72 10.46 -3.65
CA ASN A 38 -12.45 9.04 -3.46
C ASN A 38 -11.40 8.52 -4.46
N SER A 39 -11.49 8.92 -5.73
CA SER A 39 -10.52 8.52 -6.74
C SER A 39 -9.10 9.04 -6.42
N GLN A 40 -8.98 10.29 -5.97
CA GLN A 40 -7.71 10.89 -5.56
C GLN A 40 -7.13 10.19 -4.33
N LEU A 41 -7.97 9.86 -3.35
CA LEU A 41 -7.57 9.11 -2.16
C LEU A 41 -7.05 7.72 -2.54
N LEU A 42 -7.74 7.00 -3.43
CA LEU A 42 -7.32 5.69 -3.89
C LEU A 42 -5.98 5.75 -4.64
N ILE A 43 -5.76 6.77 -5.47
CA ILE A 43 -4.49 7.00 -6.15
C ILE A 43 -3.38 7.25 -5.12
N ALA A 44 -3.61 8.14 -4.16
CA ALA A 44 -2.62 8.44 -3.11
C ALA A 44 -2.30 7.20 -2.25
N MET A 45 -3.32 6.39 -1.91
CA MET A 45 -3.13 5.13 -1.19
C MET A 45 -2.32 4.13 -2.01
N ARG A 46 -2.63 3.97 -3.30
CA ARG A 46 -1.88 3.11 -4.22
C ARG A 46 -0.42 3.54 -4.29
N ASP A 47 -0.17 4.83 -4.53
CA ASP A 47 1.18 5.35 -4.69
C ASP A 47 1.98 5.20 -3.38
N ASN A 48 1.34 5.45 -2.23
CA ASN A 48 1.95 5.20 -0.92
C ASN A 48 2.29 3.71 -0.73
N LYS A 49 1.38 2.80 -1.09
CA LYS A 49 1.61 1.36 -1.02
C LYS A 49 2.73 0.91 -1.96
N GLN A 50 2.81 1.48 -3.16
CA GLN A 50 3.89 1.20 -4.10
C GLN A 50 5.24 1.64 -3.53
N HIS A 51 5.31 2.84 -2.95
CA HIS A 51 6.52 3.32 -2.27
C HIS A 51 6.89 2.46 -1.05
N GLN A 52 5.91 1.99 -0.28
CA GLN A 52 6.16 1.05 0.82
C GLN A 52 6.76 -0.26 0.31
N LEU A 53 6.21 -0.85 -0.76
CA LEU A 53 6.73 -2.09 -1.33
C LEU A 53 8.16 -1.92 -1.85
N VAL A 54 8.45 -0.83 -2.56
CA VAL A 54 9.82 -0.53 -3.02
C VAL A 54 10.78 -0.41 -1.84
N ARG A 55 10.39 0.33 -0.79
CA ARG A 55 11.23 0.48 0.41
C ARG A 55 11.47 -0.84 1.13
N ILE A 56 10.46 -1.70 1.22
CA ILE A 56 10.62 -3.04 1.80
C ILE A 56 11.59 -3.85 0.97
N ALA A 57 11.43 -3.87 -0.36
CA ALA A 57 12.31 -4.60 -1.26
C ALA A 57 13.77 -4.10 -1.19
N ASP A 58 13.98 -2.79 -1.17
CA ASP A 58 15.31 -2.18 -1.03
C ASP A 58 15.94 -2.54 0.32
N SER A 59 15.19 -2.41 1.41
CA SER A 59 15.65 -2.82 2.75
C SER A 59 16.00 -4.31 2.81
N THR A 60 15.16 -5.18 2.22
CA THR A 60 15.45 -6.61 2.12
C THR A 60 16.73 -6.88 1.34
N ARG A 61 16.94 -6.18 0.21
CA ARG A 61 18.15 -6.29 -0.59
C ARG A 61 19.38 -5.87 0.20
N ASP A 62 19.33 -4.71 0.85
CA ASP A 62 20.46 -4.17 1.62
C ASP A 62 20.83 -5.11 2.78
N ASN A 63 19.83 -5.67 3.46
CA ASN A 63 20.03 -6.66 4.52
C ASN A 63 20.68 -7.95 4.00
N VAL A 64 20.23 -8.47 2.85
CA VAL A 64 20.82 -9.68 2.24
C VAL A 64 22.27 -9.43 1.81
N LEU A 65 22.56 -8.26 1.24
CA LEU A 65 23.92 -7.87 0.86
C LEU A 65 24.82 -7.73 2.10
N ALA A 66 24.33 -7.10 3.17
CA ALA A 66 25.08 -7.00 4.42
C ALA A 66 25.41 -8.37 5.02
N ILE A 67 24.47 -9.33 4.98
CA ILE A 67 24.72 -10.72 5.40
C ILE A 67 25.80 -11.35 4.52
N ALA A 68 25.71 -11.17 3.20
CA ALA A 68 26.69 -11.71 2.26
C ALA A 68 28.09 -11.15 2.51
N ASP A 69 28.21 -9.83 2.72
CA ASP A 69 29.47 -9.16 3.03
C ASP A 69 30.11 -9.70 4.32
N VAL A 70 29.31 -9.89 5.38
CA VAL A 70 29.77 -10.47 6.65
C VAL A 70 30.27 -11.90 6.46
N ILE A 71 29.57 -12.71 5.66
CA ILE A 71 29.98 -14.08 5.35
C ILE A 71 31.28 -14.09 4.53
N SER A 72 31.42 -13.18 3.56
CA SER A 72 32.62 -13.11 2.72
C SER A 72 33.85 -12.58 3.47
N ASP A 73 33.68 -11.56 4.32
CA ASP A 73 34.80 -10.89 4.98
C ASP A 73 35.38 -11.72 6.13
N LEU A 74 34.54 -12.41 6.91
CA LEU A 74 35.04 -13.13 8.08
C LEU A 74 35.70 -14.49 7.75
N LYS A 75 35.76 -14.92 6.48
CA LYS A 75 36.11 -16.31 6.11
C LYS A 75 35.44 -17.31 7.07
N VAL A 76 34.16 -17.03 7.34
CA VAL A 76 33.42 -17.67 8.42
C VAL A 76 33.40 -19.18 8.17
N ASP A 77 33.81 -19.97 9.16
CA ASP A 77 33.49 -21.39 9.13
C ASP A 77 31.97 -21.54 9.29
N LEU A 78 31.29 -21.74 8.17
CA LEU A 78 29.84 -21.89 8.08
C LEU A 78 29.33 -23.10 8.88
N GLN A 79 30.21 -24.05 9.21
CA GLN A 79 29.86 -25.23 10.01
C GLN A 79 30.05 -25.02 11.51
N SER A 80 30.62 -23.88 11.94
CA SER A 80 30.84 -23.62 13.36
C SER A 80 29.55 -23.25 14.10
N GLU A 81 29.44 -23.67 15.36
CA GLU A 81 28.31 -23.33 16.24
C GLU A 81 28.16 -21.81 16.45
N GLN A 82 29.28 -21.07 16.47
CA GLN A 82 29.30 -19.62 16.62
C GLN A 82 28.63 -18.94 15.42
N THR A 83 28.97 -19.37 14.20
CA THR A 83 28.33 -18.90 12.97
C THR A 83 26.85 -19.21 12.96
N HIS A 84 26.49 -20.44 13.34
CA HIS A 84 25.09 -20.85 13.36
C HIS A 84 24.27 -20.00 14.35
N SER A 85 24.80 -19.74 15.54
CA SER A 85 24.17 -18.87 16.54
C SER A 85 24.06 -17.42 16.06
N PHE A 86 25.10 -16.89 15.43
CA PHE A 86 25.12 -15.54 14.87
C PHE A 86 24.07 -15.38 13.77
N LEU A 87 24.06 -16.26 12.77
CA LEU A 87 23.10 -16.21 11.67
C LEU A 87 21.67 -16.43 12.17
N THR A 88 21.44 -17.34 13.13
CA THR A 88 20.11 -17.52 13.75
C THR A 88 19.59 -16.26 14.44
N LYS A 89 20.45 -15.52 15.15
CA LYS A 89 20.08 -14.22 15.74
C LYS A 89 19.76 -13.20 14.67
N LEU A 90 20.61 -13.12 13.64
CA LEU A 90 20.47 -12.19 12.54
C LEU A 90 19.18 -12.43 11.73
N THR A 91 18.84 -13.69 11.44
CA THR A 91 17.57 -14.07 10.80
C THR A 91 16.38 -13.56 11.61
N LYS A 92 16.39 -13.75 12.95
CA LYS A 92 15.30 -13.32 13.83
C LYS A 92 15.17 -11.80 13.90
N GLU A 93 16.29 -11.09 13.99
CA GLU A 93 16.32 -9.62 14.06
C GLU A 93 15.88 -8.97 12.74
N LEU A 94 16.24 -9.58 11.60
CA LEU A 94 15.88 -9.08 10.26
C LEU A 94 14.55 -9.65 9.73
N HIS A 95 13.87 -10.47 10.54
CA HIS A 95 12.59 -11.11 10.20
C HIS A 95 12.61 -11.94 8.91
N PHE A 96 13.75 -12.57 8.61
CA PHE A 96 13.81 -13.58 7.56
C PHE A 96 13.15 -14.88 8.04
N TYR A 97 12.58 -15.63 7.11
CA TYR A 97 12.04 -16.96 7.42
C TYR A 97 13.18 -17.97 7.52
N ASP A 98 13.98 -18.05 6.45
CA ASP A 98 15.16 -18.92 6.32
C ASP A 98 16.31 -18.16 5.65
N ILE A 99 17.55 -18.58 5.94
CA ILE A 99 18.75 -18.13 5.23
C ILE A 99 19.43 -19.34 4.58
N PHE A 100 19.73 -19.19 3.29
CA PHE A 100 20.50 -20.16 2.50
C PHE A 100 21.79 -19.52 2.02
N VAL A 101 22.91 -20.21 2.24
CA VAL A 101 24.18 -19.86 1.61
C VAL A 101 24.45 -20.91 0.54
N ILE A 102 24.62 -20.45 -0.70
CA ILE A 102 24.79 -21.31 -1.87
C ILE A 102 26.20 -21.08 -2.42
N SER A 103 26.94 -22.16 -2.68
CA SER A 103 28.25 -22.10 -3.30
C SER A 103 28.13 -21.69 -4.79
N PRO A 104 29.21 -21.19 -5.41
CA PRO A 104 29.22 -20.94 -6.85
C PRO A 104 28.94 -22.20 -7.71
N ALA A 105 29.10 -23.40 -7.15
CA ALA A 105 28.78 -24.67 -7.83
C ALA A 105 27.28 -25.00 -7.80
N GLY A 106 26.48 -24.25 -7.03
CA GLY A 106 25.03 -24.46 -6.88
C GLY A 106 24.64 -25.29 -5.65
N ASP A 107 25.61 -25.74 -4.85
CA ASP A 107 25.36 -26.51 -3.64
C ASP A 107 24.97 -25.62 -2.47
N VAL A 108 23.97 -26.02 -1.69
CA VAL A 108 23.65 -25.35 -0.41
C VAL A 108 24.72 -25.73 0.61
N VAL A 109 25.53 -24.75 1.02
CA VAL A 109 26.63 -24.93 1.99
C VAL A 109 26.23 -24.63 3.42
N TYR A 110 25.14 -23.87 3.60
CA TYR A 110 24.53 -23.60 4.89
C TYR A 110 23.04 -23.34 4.73
N THR A 111 22.28 -23.86 5.69
CA THR A 111 20.85 -23.56 5.84
C THR A 111 20.58 -23.25 7.30
N GLN A 112 19.84 -22.18 7.55
CA GLN A 112 19.19 -21.94 8.83
C GLN A 112 17.69 -21.92 8.58
N SER A 113 17.02 -22.92 9.15
CA SER A 113 15.56 -22.96 9.28
C SER A 113 15.22 -22.50 10.69
N THR A 114 14.16 -21.71 10.81
CA THR A 114 13.59 -21.37 12.12
C THR A 114 13.00 -22.60 12.80
#